data_AF-A0AAF3EH22-F1
#
_entry.id   AF-A0AAF3EH22-F1
#
_cell.length_a   1.000
_cell.length_b   1.000
_cell.length_c   1.000
_cell.angle_alpha   90.00
_cell.angle_beta   90.00
_cell.angle_gamma   90.00
#
_symmetry.space_group_name_H-M   'P 1'
#
loop_
_entity.id
_entity.type
_entity.pdbx_description
1 polymer ?
#
loop_
_entity_poly.entity_id
_entity_poly.type
_entity_poly.pdbx_seq_one_letter_code
_entity_poly.pdbx_strand_id
1 'polypeptide(L)'
;MDLLNVLELFFYLIFLEEEPKRDFECGKVNVEPASWTFGPRNLKIKQGEDAKDLSYPYFVRVEHVDDDTNELTNCGGSYIAPGWVLTAASCVRKNVQWYYYLKYRYVRDNKFEVQGPQQIARVWNDGDVALLKLDSDINTDDDLGKRVCLRARPLMMKQPMIAFGMGDGERTQVQEAVLRVDCLDDEETFCGRGKATTRGDSGGPLVAKFGDLWYQVGIISDSSTLAYTKATPITRKLCDWLNKETETTIC
;
A
#
# COMPACT_ATOMS: atom_id res chain seq x y z
N MET A 1 -32.48 -35.16 38.87
CA MET A 1 -32.00 -34.80 37.52
C MET A 1 -32.40 -33.36 37.32
N ASP A 2 -31.50 -32.46 37.70
CA ASP A 2 -31.80 -31.05 37.94
C ASP A 2 -31.88 -30.25 36.64
N LEU A 3 -32.97 -29.47 36.52
CA LEU A 3 -33.23 -28.50 35.46
C LEU A 3 -32.18 -27.38 35.37
N LEU A 4 -31.31 -27.23 36.38
CA LEU A 4 -30.21 -26.26 36.38
C LEU A 4 -29.08 -26.60 35.39
N ASN A 5 -28.87 -27.88 35.04
CA ASN A 5 -27.80 -28.26 34.12
C ASN A 5 -28.13 -28.01 32.65
N VAL A 6 -29.41 -27.83 32.29
CA VAL A 6 -29.83 -27.59 30.90
C VAL A 6 -29.66 -26.11 30.54
N LEU A 7 -29.85 -25.20 31.49
CA LEU A 7 -29.68 -23.76 31.27
C LEU A 7 -28.20 -23.34 31.17
N GLU A 8 -27.28 -23.98 31.91
CA GLU A 8 -25.85 -23.71 31.76
C GLU A 8 -25.30 -24.23 30.41
N LEU A 9 -25.81 -25.35 29.91
CA LEU A 9 -25.49 -25.85 28.57
C LEU A 9 -26.07 -24.97 27.45
N PHE A 10 -27.25 -24.37 27.66
CA PHE A 10 -27.83 -23.40 26.73
C PHE A 10 -27.07 -22.06 26.72
N PHE A 11 -26.54 -21.61 27.85
CA PHE A 11 -25.66 -20.43 27.90
C PHE A 11 -24.32 -20.66 27.21
N TYR A 12 -23.77 -21.88 27.28
CA TYR A 12 -22.55 -22.24 26.54
C TYR A 12 -22.74 -22.32 25.02
N LEU A 13 -23.97 -22.56 24.54
CA LEU A 13 -24.30 -22.60 23.10
C LEU A 13 -24.57 -21.21 22.50
N ILE A 14 -24.74 -20.16 23.31
CA ILE A 14 -24.98 -18.79 22.84
C ILE A 14 -23.68 -17.97 22.72
N PHE A 15 -22.54 -18.51 23.17
CA PHE A 15 -21.21 -17.89 23.07
C PHE A 15 -20.27 -18.55 22.03
N LEU A 16 -20.84 -19.23 21.03
CA LEU A 16 -20.16 -19.28 19.74
C LEU A 16 -20.49 -17.95 19.05
N GLU A 17 -19.74 -16.90 19.40
CA GLU A 17 -19.53 -15.80 18.45
C GLU A 17 -19.21 -16.47 17.12
N GLU A 18 -20.08 -16.27 16.14
CA GLU A 18 -19.70 -16.50 14.76
C GLU A 18 -18.39 -15.74 14.59
N GLU A 19 -17.27 -16.47 14.47
CA GLU A 19 -16.01 -15.88 13.99
C GLU A 19 -16.40 -15.08 12.74
N PRO A 20 -16.26 -13.74 12.75
CA PRO A 20 -16.70 -12.94 11.62
C PRO A 20 -15.98 -13.51 10.40
N LYS A 21 -16.76 -13.96 9.40
CA LYS A 21 -16.25 -14.60 8.17
C LYS A 21 -15.00 -13.84 7.71
N ARG A 22 -13.84 -14.46 7.94
CA ARG A 22 -12.54 -13.81 7.81
C ARG A 22 -12.09 -13.88 6.35
N ASP A 23 -12.90 -13.38 5.43
CA ASP A 23 -12.60 -13.35 3.99
C ASP A 23 -12.11 -11.96 3.58
N PHE A 24 -11.11 -11.45 4.30
CA PHE A 24 -10.27 -10.38 3.77
C PHE A 24 -9.05 -11.03 3.10
N GLU A 25 -9.25 -11.67 1.94
CA GLU A 25 -8.12 -12.12 1.15
C GLU A 25 -7.36 -10.88 0.64
N CYS A 26 -6.14 -10.71 1.13
CA CYS A 26 -5.21 -9.64 0.77
C CYS A 26 -3.83 -10.23 0.49
N GLY A 27 -2.94 -9.44 -0.12
CA GLY A 27 -1.52 -9.79 -0.28
C GLY A 27 -1.22 -10.93 -1.26
N LYS A 28 -2.26 -11.48 -1.93
CA LYS A 28 -2.10 -12.43 -3.03
C LYS A 28 -1.79 -11.68 -4.32
N VAL A 29 -0.86 -12.23 -5.09
CA VAL A 29 -0.43 -11.72 -6.40
C VAL A 29 -0.63 -12.81 -7.45
N ASN A 30 -0.90 -12.43 -8.71
CA ASN A 30 -1.03 -13.41 -9.80
C ASN A 30 0.32 -13.78 -10.38
N VAL A 31 1.22 -12.80 -10.42
CA VAL A 31 2.57 -12.93 -10.92
C VAL A 31 3.50 -12.55 -9.78
N GLU A 32 4.46 -13.42 -9.48
CA GLU A 32 5.43 -13.14 -8.42
C GLU A 32 6.31 -11.93 -8.82
N PRO A 33 6.45 -10.92 -7.93
CA PRO A 33 7.39 -9.80 -8.06
C PRO A 33 8.85 -10.21 -8.26
N ALA A 34 9.73 -9.21 -8.48
CA ALA A 34 11.18 -9.43 -8.57
C ALA A 34 11.73 -10.37 -7.48
N SER A 35 12.48 -11.39 -7.92
CA SER A 35 13.10 -12.38 -7.04
C SER A 35 14.50 -12.00 -6.60
N TRP A 36 14.85 -12.38 -5.38
CA TRP A 36 16.14 -12.13 -4.73
C TRP A 36 17.23 -13.06 -5.27
N THR A 37 18.11 -12.59 -6.15
CA THR A 37 19.40 -13.28 -6.39
C THR A 37 20.52 -12.50 -5.71
N PHE A 38 20.92 -12.95 -4.52
CA PHE A 38 22.01 -12.34 -3.77
C PHE A 38 23.37 -12.78 -4.34
N GLY A 39 23.87 -12.06 -5.34
CA GLY A 39 25.28 -12.08 -5.72
C GLY A 39 26.14 -11.31 -4.70
N PRO A 40 27.40 -11.71 -4.39
CA PRO A 40 28.14 -11.18 -3.25
C PRO A 40 28.58 -9.72 -3.32
N ARG A 41 28.47 -8.99 -4.44
CA ARG A 41 29.14 -7.68 -4.54
C ARG A 41 28.71 -6.69 -5.63
N ASN A 42 27.60 -6.88 -6.36
CA ASN A 42 27.24 -5.96 -7.45
C ASN A 42 25.74 -5.64 -7.47
N LEU A 43 25.35 -4.52 -6.84
CA LEU A 43 24.08 -3.85 -7.12
C LEU A 43 24.26 -3.01 -8.39
N LYS A 44 24.31 -3.65 -9.56
CA LYS A 44 24.28 -2.95 -10.85
C LYS A 44 22.92 -3.16 -11.50
N ILE A 45 21.95 -2.38 -11.06
CA ILE A 45 20.79 -2.11 -11.89
C ILE A 45 20.49 -0.61 -11.76
N LYS A 46 20.69 0.13 -12.85
CA LYS A 46 20.41 1.57 -12.94
C LYS A 46 18.91 1.73 -13.18
N GLN A 47 18.21 2.54 -12.37
CA GLN A 47 16.75 2.75 -12.44
C GLN A 47 15.96 1.45 -12.13
N GLY A 48 14.73 1.54 -11.63
CA GLY A 48 13.89 0.35 -11.37
C GLY A 48 13.85 -0.60 -12.57
N GLU A 49 13.56 -1.88 -12.35
CA GLU A 49 13.22 -2.75 -13.48
C GLU A 49 11.72 -2.63 -13.74
N ASP A 50 11.32 -2.75 -15.00
CA ASP A 50 9.91 -2.77 -15.34
C ASP A 50 9.27 -4.02 -14.70
N ALA A 51 8.28 -3.79 -13.84
CA ALA A 51 7.55 -4.85 -13.17
C ALA A 51 6.77 -5.67 -14.20
N LYS A 52 6.63 -6.97 -13.95
CA LYS A 52 5.77 -7.82 -14.76
C LYS A 52 4.32 -7.37 -14.61
N ASP A 53 3.56 -7.42 -15.69
CA ASP A 53 2.12 -7.16 -15.63
C ASP A 53 1.47 -8.03 -14.54
N LEU A 54 0.56 -7.44 -13.76
CA LEU A 54 -0.18 -8.11 -12.68
C LEU A 54 0.65 -8.59 -11.48
N SER A 55 1.90 -8.14 -11.34
CA SER A 55 2.71 -8.37 -10.13
C SER A 55 2.25 -7.55 -8.92
N TYR A 56 1.63 -6.40 -9.16
CA TYR A 56 1.15 -5.48 -8.14
C TYR A 56 -0.33 -5.09 -8.34
N PRO A 57 -1.27 -6.04 -8.18
CA PRO A 57 -2.70 -5.80 -8.42
C PRO A 57 -3.36 -4.77 -7.49
N TYR A 58 -2.67 -4.38 -6.41
CA TYR A 58 -3.10 -3.36 -5.44
C TYR A 58 -2.52 -1.96 -5.72
N PHE A 59 -1.65 -1.79 -6.73
CA PHE A 59 -1.10 -0.48 -7.05
C PHE A 59 -2.17 0.46 -7.61
N VAL A 60 -2.17 1.69 -7.12
CA VAL A 60 -3.01 2.78 -7.60
C VAL A 60 -2.13 3.98 -7.92
N ARG A 61 -2.23 4.52 -9.13
CA ARG A 61 -1.66 5.82 -9.46
C ARG A 61 -2.65 6.89 -9.03
N VAL A 62 -2.17 7.85 -8.25
CA VAL A 62 -2.93 8.97 -7.70
C VAL A 62 -2.46 10.22 -8.43
N GLU A 63 -3.35 10.85 -9.20
CA GLU A 63 -3.02 12.11 -9.87
C GLU A 63 -3.99 13.22 -9.47
N HIS A 64 -3.48 14.44 -9.35
CA HIS A 64 -4.32 15.63 -9.28
C HIS A 64 -3.62 16.80 -9.97
N VAL A 65 -4.42 17.72 -10.51
CA VAL A 65 -3.91 18.97 -11.07
C VAL A 65 -4.08 20.06 -10.03
N ASP A 66 -3.03 20.86 -9.86
CA ASP A 66 -3.04 22.05 -9.04
C ASP A 66 -3.73 23.20 -9.78
N ASP A 67 -4.81 23.75 -9.24
CA ASP A 67 -5.61 24.80 -9.91
C ASP A 67 -4.83 26.10 -10.16
N ASP A 68 -3.84 26.43 -9.32
CA ASP A 68 -3.14 27.71 -9.37
C ASP A 68 -1.97 27.67 -10.35
N THR A 69 -1.25 26.55 -10.36
CA THR A 69 -0.03 26.35 -11.18
C THR A 69 -0.29 25.54 -12.44
N ASN A 70 -1.43 24.85 -12.52
CA ASN A 70 -1.75 23.86 -13.54
C ASN A 70 -0.71 22.72 -13.63
N GLU A 71 0.01 22.47 -12.53
CA GLU A 71 0.98 21.38 -12.43
C GLU A 71 0.27 20.07 -12.09
N LEU A 72 0.64 19.00 -12.82
CA LEU A 72 0.16 17.65 -12.54
C LEU A 72 1.03 17.02 -11.45
N THR A 73 0.43 16.77 -10.29
CA THR A 73 1.04 15.93 -9.27
C THR A 73 0.68 14.48 -9.54
N ASN A 74 1.70 13.63 -9.68
CA ASN A 74 1.57 12.18 -9.79
C ASN A 74 2.17 11.52 -8.55
N CYS A 75 1.48 10.53 -8.02
CA CYS A 75 1.92 9.76 -6.87
C CYS A 75 1.53 8.28 -7.01
N GLY A 76 2.17 7.46 -6.20
CA GLY A 76 1.75 6.10 -5.94
C GLY A 76 0.71 6.01 -4.83
N GLY A 77 0.07 4.86 -4.77
CA GLY A 77 -0.92 4.52 -3.77
C GLY A 77 -1.19 3.02 -3.78
N SER A 78 -1.98 2.59 -2.81
CA SER A 78 -2.25 1.18 -2.57
C SER A 78 -3.70 0.99 -2.16
N TYR A 79 -4.38 0.02 -2.79
CA TYR A 79 -5.73 -0.37 -2.40
C TYR A 79 -5.66 -1.33 -1.21
N ILE A 80 -6.20 -0.88 -0.07
CA ILE A 80 -6.01 -1.53 1.24
C ILE A 80 -7.32 -2.07 1.83
N ALA A 81 -8.46 -1.48 1.47
CA ALA A 81 -9.78 -1.86 1.94
C ALA A 81 -10.85 -1.45 0.90
N PRO A 82 -12.06 -2.03 0.93
CA PRO A 82 -13.20 -1.61 0.11
C PRO A 82 -13.41 -0.10 0.22
N GLY A 83 -13.31 0.61 -0.89
CA GLY A 83 -13.48 2.05 -0.95
C GLY A 83 -12.32 2.88 -0.37
N TRP A 84 -11.13 2.30 -0.15
CA TRP A 84 -10.00 3.01 0.47
C TRP A 84 -8.66 2.78 -0.22
N VAL A 85 -8.03 3.89 -0.59
CA VAL A 85 -6.66 3.94 -1.09
C VAL A 85 -5.75 4.64 -0.07
N LEU A 86 -4.63 4.00 0.25
CA LEU A 86 -3.55 4.54 1.08
C LEU A 86 -2.49 5.18 0.20
N THR A 87 -2.08 6.41 0.53
CA THR A 87 -1.05 7.19 -0.17
C THR A 87 -0.32 8.11 0.82
N ALA A 88 0.57 8.97 0.34
CA ALA A 88 1.29 9.95 1.16
C ALA A 88 0.47 11.23 1.36
N ALA A 89 0.69 11.92 2.49
CA ALA A 89 0.02 13.19 2.77
C ALA A 89 0.50 14.32 1.85
N SER A 90 1.74 14.23 1.36
CA SER A 90 2.30 15.13 0.36
C SER A 90 1.63 15.01 -1.02
N CYS A 91 0.92 13.91 -1.26
CA CYS A 91 0.24 13.62 -2.53
C CYS A 91 -1.20 14.13 -2.59
N VAL A 92 -1.71 14.68 -1.49
CA VAL A 92 -3.12 15.10 -1.35
C VAL A 92 -3.23 16.54 -0.86
N ARG A 93 -4.27 17.23 -1.33
CA ARG A 93 -4.70 18.50 -0.76
C ARG A 93 -5.44 18.25 0.55
N LYS A 94 -4.91 18.81 1.63
CA LYS A 94 -5.43 18.60 3.00
C LYS A 94 -6.78 19.30 3.16
N ASN A 95 -7.77 18.58 3.69
CA ASN A 95 -9.06 19.14 4.16
C ASN A 95 -9.91 19.85 3.09
N VAL A 96 -9.77 19.49 1.81
CA VAL A 96 -10.61 19.97 0.71
C VAL A 96 -11.10 18.76 -0.10
N GLN A 97 -12.39 18.74 -0.46
CA GLN A 97 -12.87 17.76 -1.45
C GLN A 97 -12.22 18.07 -2.79
N TRP A 98 -11.52 17.10 -3.37
CA TRP A 98 -10.77 17.29 -4.62
C TRP A 98 -11.00 16.14 -5.58
N TYR A 99 -10.79 16.41 -6.86
CA TYR A 99 -10.80 15.39 -7.90
C TYR A 99 -9.41 14.76 -7.99
N TYR A 100 -9.28 13.53 -7.52
CA TYR A 100 -8.11 12.71 -7.81
C TYR A 100 -8.44 11.75 -8.95
N TYR A 101 -7.59 11.72 -9.96
CA TYR A 101 -7.62 10.73 -11.01
C TYR A 101 -6.90 9.50 -10.46
N LEU A 102 -7.68 8.56 -9.95
CA LEU A 102 -7.16 7.27 -9.53
C LEU A 102 -7.17 6.32 -10.70
N LYS A 103 -6.01 5.75 -11.00
CA LYS A 103 -5.84 4.78 -12.08
C LYS A 103 -5.26 3.51 -11.51
N TYR A 104 -5.89 2.39 -11.81
CA TYR A 104 -5.56 1.07 -11.26
C TYR A 104 -5.62 0.02 -12.38
N ARG A 105 -5.01 -1.16 -12.17
CA ARG A 105 -4.98 -2.30 -13.12
C ARG A 105 -4.16 -2.08 -14.41
N TYR A 106 -2.96 -1.53 -14.25
CA TYR A 106 -2.05 -1.33 -15.38
C TYR A 106 -1.49 -2.64 -15.92
N VAL A 107 -1.71 -2.83 -17.22
CA VAL A 107 -1.10 -3.86 -18.06
C VAL A 107 -0.52 -3.12 -19.26
N ARG A 108 0.58 -3.62 -19.82
CA ARG A 108 1.18 -3.12 -21.07
C ARG A 108 0.10 -2.75 -22.12
N ASP A 109 0.31 -1.61 -22.79
CA ASP A 109 -0.56 -1.00 -23.82
C ASP A 109 -1.85 -0.29 -23.32
N ASN A 110 -1.90 0.23 -22.09
CA ASN A 110 -3.04 1.00 -21.55
C ASN A 110 -4.40 0.29 -21.67
N LYS A 111 -4.41 -1.04 -21.65
CA LYS A 111 -5.63 -1.81 -21.93
C LYS A 111 -6.73 -1.63 -20.88
N PHE A 112 -6.38 -1.21 -19.66
CA PHE A 112 -7.34 -0.92 -18.60
C PHE A 112 -6.87 0.28 -17.76
N GLU A 113 -7.29 1.47 -18.15
CA GLU A 113 -7.26 2.66 -17.30
C GLU A 113 -8.70 2.92 -16.83
N VAL A 114 -8.96 2.79 -15.53
CA VAL A 114 -10.25 3.15 -14.96
C VAL A 114 -10.03 4.34 -14.04
N GLN A 115 -10.71 5.44 -14.32
CA GLN A 115 -10.70 6.63 -13.49
C GLN A 115 -11.67 6.47 -12.31
N GLY A 116 -11.19 6.68 -11.09
CA GLY A 116 -12.00 6.65 -9.87
C GLY A 116 -12.92 7.89 -9.71
N PRO A 117 -13.94 7.80 -8.84
CA PRO A 117 -14.90 8.89 -8.55
C PRO A 117 -14.32 9.98 -7.64
N GLN A 118 -15.07 10.97 -7.14
CA GLN A 118 -14.51 12.00 -6.23
C GLN A 118 -13.96 11.36 -4.95
N GLN A 119 -12.99 12.01 -4.30
CA GLN A 119 -12.43 11.51 -3.06
C GLN A 119 -12.27 12.57 -1.99
N ILE A 120 -12.46 12.15 -0.74
CA ILE A 120 -12.12 12.95 0.44
C ILE A 120 -10.82 12.41 1.01
N ALA A 121 -9.81 13.27 1.05
CA ALA A 121 -8.54 12.96 1.68
C ALA A 121 -8.65 13.10 3.21
N ARG A 122 -8.28 12.04 3.93
CA ARG A 122 -8.08 12.05 5.38
C ARG A 122 -6.60 11.92 5.66
N VAL A 123 -6.02 12.90 6.34
CA VAL A 123 -4.58 12.97 6.56
C VAL A 123 -4.26 12.56 7.99
N TRP A 124 -3.25 11.71 8.13
CA TRP A 124 -2.71 11.35 9.43
C TRP A 124 -1.81 12.48 9.95
N ASN A 125 -1.96 12.84 11.22
CA ASN A 125 -1.25 13.98 11.80
C ASN A 125 0.21 13.68 12.19
N ASP A 126 0.64 12.42 12.11
CA ASP A 126 1.90 11.94 12.69
C ASP A 126 2.77 11.22 11.65
N GLY A 127 2.89 11.81 10.46
CA GLY A 127 3.68 11.27 9.36
C GLY A 127 3.14 11.67 8.01
N ASP A 128 3.80 11.21 6.95
CA ASP A 128 3.42 11.51 5.57
C ASP A 128 2.42 10.47 5.04
N VAL A 129 1.23 10.39 5.65
CA VAL A 129 0.22 9.37 5.33
C VAL A 129 -1.16 9.98 5.13
N ALA A 130 -1.86 9.53 4.09
CA ALA A 130 -3.24 9.89 3.80
C ALA A 130 -4.07 8.72 3.28
N LEU A 131 -5.38 8.80 3.53
CA LEU A 131 -6.41 7.95 2.97
C LEU A 131 -7.27 8.73 1.98
N LEU A 132 -7.55 8.10 0.84
CA LEU A 132 -8.57 8.57 -0.11
C LEU A 132 -9.78 7.65 0.01
N LYS A 133 -10.92 8.21 0.44
CA LYS A 133 -12.21 7.51 0.41
C LYS A 133 -12.79 7.58 -1.00
N LEU A 134 -13.11 6.43 -1.59
CA LEU A 134 -13.71 6.31 -2.91
C LEU A 134 -15.24 6.40 -2.81
N ASP A 135 -15.90 7.10 -3.74
CA ASP A 135 -17.38 7.09 -3.81
C ASP A 135 -17.95 5.73 -4.25
N SER A 136 -17.15 4.94 -4.99
CA SER A 136 -17.50 3.59 -5.41
C SER A 136 -16.27 2.70 -5.29
N ASP A 137 -16.50 1.44 -4.91
CA ASP A 137 -15.40 0.51 -4.72
C ASP A 137 -14.75 0.10 -6.05
N ILE A 138 -13.47 -0.23 -5.98
CA ILE A 138 -12.76 -0.87 -7.09
C ILE A 138 -13.35 -2.27 -7.23
N ASN A 139 -13.76 -2.64 -8.44
CA ASN A 139 -14.18 -4.02 -8.71
C ASN A 139 -13.00 -4.95 -8.33
N THR A 140 -13.27 -6.01 -7.57
CA THR A 140 -12.25 -7.01 -7.15
C THR A 140 -12.58 -8.42 -7.63
N ASP A 141 -13.62 -8.57 -8.46
CA ASP A 141 -14.10 -9.87 -8.94
C ASP A 141 -13.22 -10.47 -10.06
N ASP A 142 -12.24 -9.71 -10.53
CA ASP A 142 -11.22 -10.21 -11.46
C ASP A 142 -9.83 -10.23 -10.78
N ASP A 143 -8.90 -10.98 -11.39
CA ASP A 143 -7.53 -11.08 -10.91
C ASP A 143 -6.79 -9.72 -10.88
N LEU A 144 -7.36 -8.64 -11.42
CA LEU A 144 -6.70 -7.34 -11.58
C LEU A 144 -6.88 -6.43 -10.36
N GLY A 145 -7.91 -6.63 -9.54
CA GLY A 145 -8.17 -5.82 -8.34
C GLY A 145 -8.00 -6.62 -7.05
N LYS A 146 -6.78 -6.68 -6.51
CA LYS A 146 -6.52 -7.30 -5.18
C LYS A 146 -6.05 -6.24 -4.20
N ARG A 147 -6.31 -6.45 -2.92
CA ARG A 147 -5.81 -5.58 -1.84
C ARG A 147 -4.46 -6.06 -1.35
N VAL A 148 -3.65 -5.15 -0.85
CA VAL A 148 -2.42 -5.51 -0.12
C VAL A 148 -2.74 -5.72 1.35
N CYS A 149 -2.08 -6.68 2.00
CA CYS A 149 -2.18 -6.80 3.45
C CYS A 149 -1.32 -5.73 4.13
N LEU A 150 -1.75 -5.22 5.27
CA LEU A 150 -0.94 -4.31 6.08
C LEU A 150 -0.26 -5.07 7.22
N ARG A 151 0.93 -4.61 7.65
CA ARG A 151 1.64 -5.23 8.76
C ARG A 151 2.40 -4.22 9.61
N ALA A 152 1.96 -4.08 10.86
CA ALA A 152 2.58 -3.23 11.88
C ALA A 152 3.80 -3.82 12.62
N ARG A 153 4.34 -4.96 12.18
CA ARG A 153 5.42 -5.64 12.91
C ARG A 153 6.79 -5.06 12.55
N PRO A 154 7.71 -4.92 13.52
CA PRO A 154 9.08 -4.49 13.24
C PRO A 154 9.71 -5.34 12.15
N LEU A 155 10.29 -4.68 11.15
CA LEU A 155 11.07 -5.36 10.13
C LEU A 155 12.41 -5.78 10.70
N MET A 156 12.91 -6.93 10.24
CA MET A 156 14.24 -7.37 10.62
C MET A 156 15.29 -6.62 9.80
N MET A 157 16.41 -6.22 10.41
CA MET A 157 17.52 -5.63 9.65
C MET A 157 17.93 -6.57 8.51
N LYS A 158 18.26 -6.00 7.35
CA LYS A 158 18.56 -6.73 6.10
C LYS A 158 17.38 -7.49 5.51
N GLN A 159 16.16 -7.33 6.04
CA GLN A 159 14.98 -7.93 5.42
C GLN A 159 14.83 -7.39 3.99
N PRO A 160 14.66 -8.29 3.01
CA PRO A 160 14.34 -7.91 1.65
C PRO A 160 12.98 -7.20 1.55
N MET A 161 12.95 -6.00 0.94
CA MET A 161 11.73 -5.25 0.64
C MET A 161 11.70 -4.76 -0.80
N ILE A 162 10.51 -4.59 -1.38
CA ILE A 162 10.36 -4.02 -2.71
C ILE A 162 9.61 -2.70 -2.61
N ALA A 163 10.24 -1.64 -3.09
CA ALA A 163 9.57 -0.39 -3.39
C ALA A 163 9.16 -0.42 -4.86
N PHE A 164 7.98 0.08 -5.17
CA PHE A 164 7.54 0.17 -6.56
C PHE A 164 6.59 1.35 -6.76
N GLY A 165 6.58 1.84 -7.99
CA GLY A 165 5.81 3.01 -8.42
C GLY A 165 6.01 3.25 -9.91
N MET A 166 5.41 4.30 -10.45
CA MET A 166 5.53 4.63 -11.88
C MET A 166 6.56 5.72 -12.16
N GLY A 167 7.11 6.34 -11.11
CA GLY A 167 7.90 7.56 -11.23
C GLY A 167 7.14 8.71 -11.90
N ASP A 168 7.89 9.72 -12.30
CA ASP A 168 7.38 10.94 -12.93
C ASP A 168 7.12 10.74 -14.44
N GLY A 169 6.13 11.46 -14.98
CA GLY A 169 5.78 11.50 -16.42
C GLY A 169 4.67 10.54 -16.89
N GLU A 170 4.59 10.34 -18.21
CA GLU A 170 3.55 9.56 -18.90
C GLU A 170 3.81 8.04 -18.91
N ARG A 171 4.58 7.54 -17.95
CA ARG A 171 4.86 6.10 -17.88
C ARG A 171 3.58 5.33 -17.61
N THR A 172 3.43 4.21 -18.32
CA THR A 172 2.26 3.34 -18.26
C THR A 172 2.53 2.02 -17.54
N GLN A 173 3.77 1.83 -17.08
CA GLN A 173 4.22 0.59 -16.44
C GLN A 173 4.85 0.88 -15.07
N VAL A 174 4.53 0.03 -14.09
CA VAL A 174 5.12 0.05 -12.76
C VAL A 174 6.58 -0.38 -12.85
N GLN A 175 7.46 0.31 -12.14
CA GLN A 175 8.85 -0.09 -11.93
C GLN A 175 9.04 -0.59 -10.50
N GLU A 176 9.87 -1.61 -10.34
CA GLU A 176 10.19 -2.21 -9.04
C GLU A 176 11.67 -2.06 -8.69
N ALA A 177 11.91 -1.84 -7.41
CA ALA A 177 13.21 -1.65 -6.81
C ALA A 177 13.35 -2.52 -5.56
N VAL A 178 14.26 -3.48 -5.64
CA VAL A 178 14.65 -4.32 -4.52
C VAL A 178 15.56 -3.54 -3.56
N LEU A 179 15.13 -3.44 -2.30
CA LEU A 179 15.79 -2.72 -1.21
C LEU A 179 16.16 -3.66 -0.06
N ARG A 180 17.15 -3.25 0.72
CA ARG A 180 17.43 -3.82 2.04
C ARG A 180 17.24 -2.73 3.08
N VAL A 181 16.56 -3.08 4.19
CA VAL A 181 16.51 -2.20 5.38
C VAL A 181 17.94 -1.90 5.82
N ASP A 182 18.36 -0.64 5.72
CA ASP A 182 19.72 -0.17 6.05
C ASP A 182 19.72 0.62 7.37
N CYS A 183 18.72 1.47 7.59
CA CYS A 183 18.47 2.05 8.92
C CYS A 183 16.99 2.15 9.27
N LEU A 184 16.78 2.18 10.58
CA LEU A 184 15.59 2.66 11.26
C LEU A 184 16.07 3.94 11.95
N ASP A 185 15.82 5.10 11.35
CA ASP A 185 16.21 6.35 11.99
C ASP A 185 15.35 6.58 13.25
N ASP A 186 15.84 7.42 14.17
CA ASP A 186 15.24 7.68 15.50
C ASP A 186 13.78 8.18 15.46
N GLU A 187 13.28 8.56 14.27
CA GLU A 187 11.90 8.98 14.00
C GLU A 187 11.03 7.85 13.40
N GLU A 188 11.45 6.59 13.53
CA GLU A 188 10.75 5.45 12.95
C GLU A 188 10.55 5.64 11.43
N THR A 189 11.57 6.02 10.66
CA THR A 189 11.48 6.02 9.19
C THR A 189 12.28 4.85 8.63
N PHE A 190 11.71 4.11 7.67
CA PHE A 190 12.48 3.10 6.94
C PHE A 190 13.37 3.77 5.91
N CYS A 191 14.65 3.42 5.94
CA CYS A 191 15.59 3.78 4.88
C CYS A 191 16.13 2.51 4.23
N GLY A 192 15.85 2.38 2.94
CA GLY A 192 16.36 1.29 2.11
C GLY A 192 17.58 1.73 1.34
N ARG A 193 18.74 1.09 1.55
CA ARG A 193 19.89 1.23 0.66
C ARG A 193 19.67 0.37 -0.58
N GLY A 194 19.80 0.98 -1.75
CA GLY A 194 19.49 0.33 -3.02
C GLY A 194 19.22 1.37 -4.10
N LYS A 195 18.50 1.00 -5.15
CA LYS A 195 18.00 1.98 -6.13
C LYS A 195 17.10 2.99 -5.41
N ALA A 196 17.30 4.28 -5.64
CA ALA A 196 16.41 5.29 -5.10
C ALA A 196 15.09 5.32 -5.88
N THR A 197 13.99 5.45 -5.16
CA THR A 197 12.73 5.94 -5.70
C THR A 197 12.93 7.33 -6.32
N THR A 198 12.05 7.68 -7.24
CA THR A 198 12.05 8.95 -7.94
C THR A 198 10.83 9.78 -7.56
N ARG A 199 10.78 11.05 -7.97
CA ARG A 199 9.53 11.82 -7.95
C ARG A 199 8.45 11.00 -8.67
N GLY A 200 7.24 10.99 -8.13
CA GLY A 200 6.13 10.16 -8.63
C GLY A 200 5.94 8.81 -7.93
N ASP A 201 6.96 8.32 -7.20
CA ASP A 201 6.83 7.09 -6.39
C ASP A 201 6.30 7.36 -4.98
N SER A 202 6.28 8.62 -4.53
CA SER A 202 5.74 9.04 -3.24
C SER A 202 4.29 8.58 -3.06
N GLY A 203 3.96 8.12 -1.85
CA GLY A 203 2.69 7.46 -1.54
C GLY A 203 2.61 6.01 -2.01
N GLY A 204 3.54 5.56 -2.85
CA GLY A 204 3.64 4.17 -3.27
C GLY A 204 3.95 3.22 -2.12
N PRO A 205 3.59 1.94 -2.25
CA PRO A 205 3.80 0.95 -1.21
C PRO A 205 5.27 0.46 -1.16
N LEU A 206 5.77 0.27 0.05
CA LEU A 206 6.95 -0.54 0.35
C LEU A 206 6.47 -1.89 0.89
N VAL A 207 6.79 -2.99 0.20
CA VAL A 207 6.26 -4.33 0.53
C VAL A 207 7.35 -5.33 0.91
N ALA A 208 6.98 -6.29 1.76
CA ALA A 208 7.80 -7.44 2.10
C ALA A 208 6.95 -8.71 2.09
N LYS A 209 7.55 -9.82 1.67
CA LYS A 209 6.90 -11.13 1.65
C LYS A 209 7.03 -11.82 3.00
N PHE A 210 5.93 -12.38 3.50
CA PHE A 210 5.91 -13.21 4.70
C PHE A 210 5.06 -14.46 4.44
N GLY A 211 5.70 -15.64 4.43
CA GLY A 211 5.07 -16.85 3.91
C GLY A 211 4.75 -16.67 2.43
N ASP A 212 3.49 -16.91 2.06
CA ASP A 212 3.02 -16.80 0.68
C ASP A 212 2.33 -15.47 0.36
N LEU A 213 2.23 -14.56 1.33
CA LEU A 213 1.53 -13.28 1.19
C LEU A 213 2.49 -12.09 1.20
N TRP A 214 2.12 -11.08 0.44
CA TRP A 214 2.78 -9.78 0.40
C TRP A 214 2.11 -8.80 1.35
N TYR A 215 2.93 -8.16 2.16
CA TYR A 215 2.49 -7.16 3.13
C TYR A 215 3.13 -5.82 2.79
N GLN A 216 2.30 -4.78 2.73
CA GLN A 216 2.80 -3.42 2.82
C GLN A 216 3.25 -3.18 4.25
N VAL A 217 4.46 -2.67 4.34
CA VAL A 217 5.16 -2.40 5.59
C VAL A 217 5.49 -0.93 5.71
N GLY A 218 5.51 -0.17 4.62
CA GLY A 218 5.65 1.28 4.65
C GLY A 218 5.00 1.99 3.47
N ILE A 219 4.95 3.31 3.56
CA ILE A 219 4.47 4.24 2.55
C ILE A 219 5.68 5.06 2.11
N ILE A 220 6.07 4.96 0.83
CA ILE A 220 7.21 5.70 0.28
C ILE A 220 6.96 7.20 0.47
N SER A 221 7.90 7.89 1.11
CA SER A 221 7.87 9.34 1.28
C SER A 221 8.91 10.00 0.37
N ASP A 222 8.79 11.31 0.16
CA ASP A 222 9.61 12.03 -0.82
C ASP A 222 11.12 11.85 -0.52
N SER A 223 11.87 11.33 -1.50
CA SER A 223 13.27 10.96 -1.32
C SER A 223 14.18 12.17 -1.52
N SER A 224 14.71 12.74 -0.45
CA SER A 224 15.59 13.92 -0.54
C SER A 224 17.02 13.64 -1.06
N THR A 225 17.42 12.38 -1.29
CA THR A 225 18.75 12.04 -1.84
C THR A 225 18.74 10.79 -2.72
N LEU A 226 19.53 10.80 -3.82
CA LEU A 226 19.63 9.75 -4.85
C LEU A 226 20.12 8.36 -4.37
N ALA A 227 20.41 8.18 -3.08
CA ALA A 227 21.05 6.97 -2.55
C ALA A 227 20.13 6.13 -1.64
N TYR A 228 18.98 6.67 -1.22
CA TYR A 228 18.10 6.01 -0.25
C TYR A 228 16.63 6.21 -0.61
N THR A 229 15.86 5.14 -0.49
CA THR A 229 14.40 5.23 -0.44
C THR A 229 13.98 5.43 1.00
N LYS A 230 13.17 6.46 1.27
CA LYS A 230 12.55 6.71 2.58
C LYS A 230 11.09 6.26 2.56
N ALA A 231 10.62 5.69 3.66
CA ALA A 231 9.23 5.34 3.80
C ALA A 231 8.76 5.49 5.25
N THR A 232 7.57 6.05 5.43
CA THR A 232 6.86 6.03 6.72
C THR A 232 6.42 4.59 7.00
N PRO A 233 6.81 3.98 8.13
CA PRO A 233 6.44 2.62 8.47
C PRO A 233 4.98 2.52 8.83
N ILE A 234 4.42 1.34 8.58
CA ILE A 234 3.16 0.94 9.18
C ILE A 234 3.48 0.52 10.61
N THR A 235 3.10 1.38 11.56
CA THR A 235 3.22 1.13 13.00
C THR A 235 1.89 0.65 13.56
N ARG A 236 1.89 0.17 14.81
CA ARG A 236 0.63 -0.17 15.50
C ARG A 236 -0.28 1.06 15.61
N LYS A 237 0.30 2.22 15.95
CA LYS A 237 -0.43 3.49 16.05
C LYS A 237 -1.07 3.89 14.72
N LEU A 238 -0.35 3.72 13.60
CA LEU A 238 -0.90 3.99 12.28
C LEU A 238 -2.03 2.99 11.96
N CYS A 239 -1.83 1.70 12.22
CA CYS A 239 -2.86 0.68 12.02
C CYS A 239 -4.14 0.95 12.82
N ASP A 240 -4.04 1.38 14.08
CA ASP A 240 -5.20 1.75 14.89
C ASP A 240 -5.98 2.90 14.26
N TRP A 241 -5.27 3.89 13.71
CA TRP A 241 -5.89 4.99 12.97
C TRP A 241 -6.55 4.51 11.68
N LEU A 242 -5.86 3.68 10.88
CA LEU A 242 -6.39 3.13 9.63
C LEU A 242 -7.66 2.30 9.86
N ASN A 243 -7.66 1.43 10.87
CA ASN A 243 -8.83 0.62 11.23
C ASN A 243 -10.02 1.49 11.64
N LYS A 244 -9.76 2.58 12.37
CA LYS A 244 -10.79 3.53 12.78
C LYS A 244 -11.37 4.29 11.59
N GLU A 245 -10.53 4.83 10.71
CA GLU A 245 -10.99 5.65 9.56
C GLU A 245 -11.73 4.80 8.52
N THR A 246 -11.30 3.55 8.33
CA THR A 246 -11.89 2.63 7.35
C THR A 246 -13.06 1.82 7.90
N GLU A 247 -13.33 1.91 9.21
CA GLU A 247 -14.32 1.10 9.92
C GLU A 247 -14.17 -0.42 9.65
N THR A 248 -12.92 -0.87 9.41
CA THR A 248 -12.59 -2.23 9.00
C THR A 248 -11.29 -2.69 9.65
N THR A 249 -11.17 -3.97 10.02
CA THR A 249 -9.91 -4.55 10.53
C THR A 249 -9.02 -4.95 9.35
N ILE A 250 -8.10 -4.05 8.97
CA ILE A 250 -7.15 -4.23 7.85
C ILE A 250 -5.70 -4.36 8.30
N CYS A 251 -5.45 -3.99 9.55
CA CYS A 251 -4.31 -4.34 10.37
C CYS A 251 -4.83 -5.01 11.67
#